data_AF-A0A7I8V5A5-F1
#
_entry.id   AF-A0A7I8V5A5-F1
#
_cell.length_a   1.000
_cell.length_b   1.000
_cell.length_c   1.000
_cell.angle_alpha   90.00
_cell.angle_beta   90.00
_cell.angle_gamma   90.00
#
_symmetry.space_group_name_H-M   'P 1'
#
loop_
_entity.id
_entity.type
_entity.pdbx_description
1 polymer ?
#
loop_
_entity_poly.entity_id
_entity_poly.type
_entity_poly.pdbx_seq_one_letter_code
_entity_poly.pdbx_strand_id
1 'polypeptide(L)'
;MSAFRIIKGTPKTKEKEQEKKRATYFWSSDEVCKWLKNHAPEYHGLYSEKFTENDISGRCLLNLNDWKLNAIGVKDNAHREDLMRHILRLKLKTELSELSTLDKALANNPDFKNS
;
A
#
# COMPACT_ATOMS: atom_id res chain seq x y z
N MET A 1 -20.91 3.11 -45.58
CA MET A 1 -19.49 3.50 -45.78
C MET A 1 -18.92 3.86 -44.41
N SER A 2 -17.85 3.16 -44.00
CA SER A 2 -17.25 3.23 -42.67
C SER A 2 -16.80 4.64 -42.27
N ALA A 3 -17.13 5.01 -41.04
CA ALA A 3 -16.53 6.13 -40.34
C ALA A 3 -15.13 5.74 -39.83
N PHE A 4 -14.09 6.40 -40.33
CA PHE A 4 -12.74 6.31 -39.77
C PHE A 4 -12.68 7.08 -38.44
N ARG A 5 -12.33 6.38 -37.36
CA ARG A 5 -12.08 6.99 -36.04
C ARG A 5 -10.57 7.05 -35.82
N ILE A 6 -10.05 8.26 -35.67
CA ILE A 6 -8.64 8.54 -35.38
C ILE A 6 -8.31 8.05 -33.96
N ILE A 7 -7.34 7.15 -33.83
CA ILE A 7 -6.76 6.74 -32.56
C ILE A 7 -5.64 7.73 -32.22
N LYS A 8 -5.87 8.65 -31.27
CA LYS A 8 -4.78 9.38 -30.61
C LYS A 8 -4.33 8.58 -29.39
N GLY A 9 -3.17 7.93 -29.50
CA GLY A 9 -2.48 7.32 -28.37
C GLY A 9 -2.04 8.41 -27.38
N THR A 10 -2.37 8.25 -26.11
CA THR A 10 -1.92 9.14 -25.03
C THR A 10 -0.76 8.48 -24.27
N PRO A 11 0.32 9.22 -23.94
CA PRO A 11 1.42 8.69 -23.16
C PRO A 11 1.09 8.77 -21.65
N LYS A 12 0.67 7.67 -21.02
CA LYS A 12 0.41 7.58 -19.57
C LYS A 12 1.50 6.79 -18.85
N THR A 13 2.59 7.44 -18.44
CA THR A 13 3.63 6.73 -17.67
C THR A 13 4.35 7.51 -16.56
N LYS A 14 4.01 8.77 -16.26
CA LYS A 14 4.74 9.54 -15.22
C LYS A 14 3.97 9.81 -13.91
N GLU A 15 2.63 9.84 -13.92
CA GLU A 15 1.81 10.10 -12.71
C GLU A 15 1.60 8.86 -11.82
N LYS A 16 1.53 7.66 -12.42
CA LYS A 16 1.20 6.41 -11.71
C LYS A 16 2.22 5.97 -10.63
N GLU A 17 3.43 6.53 -10.64
CA GLU A 17 4.49 6.13 -9.71
C GLU A 17 4.56 7.01 -8.46
N GLN A 18 4.14 8.29 -8.55
CA GLN A 18 3.97 9.16 -7.38
C GLN A 18 2.71 8.82 -6.57
N GLU A 19 1.65 8.34 -7.24
CA GLU A 19 0.41 7.89 -6.61
C GLU A 19 0.62 6.65 -5.72
N LYS A 20 1.57 5.77 -6.07
CA LYS A 20 1.87 4.52 -5.34
C LYS A 20 2.34 4.70 -3.90
N LYS A 21 2.91 5.87 -3.54
CA LYS A 21 3.48 6.14 -2.20
C LYS A 21 2.44 6.63 -1.21
N ARG A 22 1.52 7.44 -1.70
CA ARG A 22 0.27 7.77 -1.01
C ARG A 22 -0.69 6.57 -0.99
N ALA A 23 -0.62 5.67 -1.97
CA ALA A 23 -1.58 4.58 -2.11
C ALA A 23 -1.79 3.79 -0.82
N THR A 24 -0.73 3.30 -0.16
CA THR A 24 -0.91 2.46 1.03
C THR A 24 -1.60 3.16 2.18
N TYR A 25 -1.34 4.45 2.43
CA TYR A 25 -2.04 5.19 3.47
C TYR A 25 -3.54 5.34 3.15
N PHE A 26 -3.87 5.51 1.88
CA PHE A 26 -5.25 5.66 1.39
C PHE A 26 -5.92 4.33 1.02
N TRP A 27 -5.31 3.17 1.32
CA TRP A 27 -5.94 1.90 0.99
C TRP A 27 -7.26 1.73 1.72
N SER A 28 -8.27 1.29 0.95
CA SER A 28 -9.52 0.81 1.54
C SER A 28 -9.32 -0.53 2.25
N SER A 29 -10.32 -0.95 3.03
CA SER A 29 -10.34 -2.28 3.66
C SER A 29 -10.22 -3.41 2.62
N ASP A 30 -10.84 -3.26 1.44
CA ASP A 30 -10.70 -4.22 0.33
C ASP A 30 -9.28 -4.32 -0.22
N GLU A 31 -8.58 -3.19 -0.33
CA GLU A 31 -7.19 -3.15 -0.78
C GLU A 31 -6.24 -3.77 0.24
N VAL A 32 -6.54 -3.60 1.53
CA VAL A 32 -5.85 -4.31 2.61
C VAL A 32 -6.10 -5.82 2.54
N CYS A 33 -7.32 -6.27 2.27
CA CYS A 33 -7.61 -7.69 2.06
C CYS A 33 -6.87 -8.26 0.85
N LYS A 34 -6.79 -7.51 -0.26
CA LYS A 34 -5.96 -7.88 -1.42
C LYS A 34 -4.47 -7.94 -1.05
N TRP A 35 -3.98 -7.01 -0.25
CA TRP A 35 -2.60 -7.04 0.24
C TRP A 35 -2.35 -8.31 1.06
N LEU A 36 -3.24 -8.65 2.00
CA LEU A 36 -3.16 -9.85 2.82
C LEU A 36 -3.13 -11.10 1.94
N LYS A 37 -4.03 -11.19 0.94
CA LYS A 37 -4.06 -12.31 -0.03
C LYS A 37 -2.73 -12.50 -0.76
N ASN A 38 -2.09 -11.40 -1.16
CA ASN A 38 -0.90 -11.45 -2.01
C ASN A 38 0.40 -11.67 -1.22
N HIS A 39 0.45 -11.26 0.05
CA HIS A 39 1.68 -11.30 0.84
C HIS A 39 1.66 -12.32 1.97
N ALA A 40 0.48 -12.78 2.36
CA ALA A 40 0.21 -13.70 3.46
C ALA A 40 -0.98 -14.62 3.10
N PRO A 41 -0.90 -15.36 1.97
CA PRO A 41 -2.02 -16.17 1.46
C PRO A 41 -2.49 -17.24 2.46
N GLU A 42 -1.59 -17.80 3.26
CA GLU A 42 -1.89 -18.75 4.33
C GLU A 42 -2.80 -18.17 5.43
N TYR A 43 -2.76 -16.85 5.61
CA TYR A 43 -3.53 -16.13 6.63
C TYR A 43 -4.80 -15.47 6.08
N HIS A 44 -4.88 -15.30 4.75
CA HIS A 44 -6.03 -14.66 4.11
C HIS A 44 -7.34 -15.35 4.48
N GLY A 45 -7.44 -16.67 4.34
CA GLY A 45 -8.66 -17.42 4.65
C GLY A 45 -9.06 -17.38 6.14
N LEU A 46 -8.12 -17.09 7.04
CA LEU A 46 -8.35 -17.08 8.48
C LEU A 46 -8.72 -15.69 9.03
N TYR A 47 -8.20 -14.64 8.39
CA TYR A 47 -8.21 -13.28 8.96
C TYR A 47 -8.74 -12.22 8.01
N SER A 48 -9.02 -12.50 6.73
CA SER A 48 -9.58 -11.48 5.82
C SER A 48 -10.88 -10.90 6.35
N GLU A 49 -11.79 -11.76 6.81
CA GLU A 49 -13.07 -11.32 7.38
C GLU A 49 -12.87 -10.46 8.64
N LYS A 50 -11.97 -10.87 9.54
CA LYS A 50 -11.65 -10.07 10.74
C LYS A 50 -11.08 -8.70 10.39
N PHE A 51 -10.25 -8.61 9.35
CA PHE A 51 -9.72 -7.33 8.87
C PHE A 51 -10.84 -6.45 8.29
N THR A 52 -11.78 -7.04 7.56
CA THR A 52 -12.96 -6.34 7.04
C THR A 52 -13.90 -5.87 8.15
N GLU A 53 -14.24 -6.73 9.10
CA GLU A 53 -15.13 -6.43 10.24
C GLU A 53 -14.60 -5.32 11.13
N ASN A 54 -13.28 -5.24 11.30
CA ASN A 54 -12.61 -4.19 12.08
C ASN A 54 -12.27 -2.94 11.24
N ASP A 55 -12.75 -2.86 9.99
CA ASP A 55 -12.49 -1.79 9.03
C ASP A 55 -10.99 -1.39 8.97
N ILE A 56 -10.14 -2.41 8.81
CA ILE A 56 -8.69 -2.20 8.73
C ILE A 56 -8.33 -1.57 7.39
N SER A 57 -8.35 -0.24 7.34
CA SER A 57 -7.83 0.57 6.24
C SER A 57 -6.30 0.59 6.20
N GLY A 58 -5.74 1.10 5.10
CA GLY A 58 -4.29 1.23 4.92
C GLY A 58 -3.58 2.04 6.01
N ARG A 59 -4.21 3.13 6.45
CA ARG A 59 -3.73 3.90 7.62
C ARG A 59 -3.72 3.07 8.90
N CYS A 60 -4.74 2.24 9.12
CA CYS A 60 -4.80 1.34 10.28
C CYS A 60 -3.70 0.28 10.19
N LEU A 61 -3.54 -0.35 9.02
CA LEU A 61 -2.52 -1.37 8.73
C LEU A 61 -1.10 -0.87 9.03
N LEU A 62 -0.75 0.34 8.58
CA LEU A 62 0.55 0.96 8.85
C LEU A 62 0.78 1.29 10.35
N ASN A 63 -0.28 1.30 11.15
CA ASN A 63 -0.23 1.53 12.60
C ASN A 63 -0.50 0.28 13.43
N LEU A 64 -0.60 -0.90 12.81
CA LEU A 64 -0.73 -2.17 13.52
C LEU A 64 0.57 -2.54 14.24
N ASN A 65 0.37 -3.27 15.35
CA ASN A 65 1.37 -3.89 16.19
C ASN A 65 0.79 -5.19 16.77
N ASP A 66 1.59 -5.93 17.54
CA ASP A 66 1.17 -7.21 18.12
C ASP A 66 -0.11 -7.10 18.96
N TRP A 67 -0.21 -6.09 19.84
CA TRP A 67 -1.38 -5.93 20.70
C TRP A 67 -2.66 -5.67 19.90
N LYS A 68 -2.59 -4.86 18.83
CA LYS A 68 -3.73 -4.58 17.97
C LYS A 68 -4.14 -5.80 17.16
N LEU A 69 -3.18 -6.57 16.65
CA LEU A 69 -3.46 -7.84 15.96
C LEU A 69 -4.19 -8.83 16.89
N ASN A 70 -3.76 -8.91 18.16
CA ASN A 70 -4.45 -9.70 19.16
C ASN A 70 -5.87 -9.16 19.41
N ALA A 71 -6.04 -7.83 19.52
CA ALA A 71 -7.34 -7.19 19.75
C ALA A 71 -8.35 -7.47 18.62
N ILE A 72 -7.92 -7.46 17.35
CA ILE A 72 -8.79 -7.75 16.18
C ILE A 72 -9.02 -9.26 15.96
N GLY A 73 -8.48 -10.13 16.82
CA GLY A 73 -8.78 -11.56 16.82
C GLY A 73 -7.72 -12.48 16.21
N VAL A 74 -6.50 -12.00 15.96
CA VAL A 74 -5.34 -12.87 15.65
C VAL A 74 -4.74 -13.38 16.96
N LYS A 75 -5.34 -14.42 17.55
CA LYS A 75 -4.96 -14.92 18.89
C LYS A 75 -3.72 -15.79 18.92
N ASP A 76 -3.40 -16.46 17.81
CA ASP A 76 -2.20 -17.28 17.69
C ASP A 76 -0.93 -16.43 17.64
N ASN A 77 0.05 -16.74 18.49
CA ASN A 77 1.29 -15.96 18.60
C ASN A 77 2.17 -16.08 17.35
N ALA A 78 2.30 -17.28 16.78
CA ALA A 78 3.10 -17.50 15.59
C ALA A 78 2.50 -16.74 14.39
N HIS A 79 1.17 -16.80 14.24
CA HIS A 79 0.48 -16.06 13.19
C HIS A 79 0.65 -14.54 13.35
N ARG A 80 0.59 -14.01 14.58
CA ARG A 80 0.84 -12.57 14.83
C ARG A 80 2.26 -12.20 14.47
N GLU A 81 3.24 -13.01 14.84
CA GLU A 81 4.64 -12.78 14.52
C GLU A 81 4.87 -12.74 12.99
N ASP A 82 4.33 -13.74 12.28
CA ASP A 82 4.41 -13.84 10.83
C ASP A 82 3.75 -12.64 10.14
N LEU A 83 2.51 -12.31 10.52
CA LEU A 83 1.80 -11.13 10.00
C LEU A 83 2.54 -9.83 10.31
N MET A 84 3.13 -9.69 11.49
CA MET A 84 3.94 -8.51 11.82
C MET A 84 5.15 -8.38 10.90
N ARG A 85 5.81 -9.48 10.54
CA ARG A 85 6.92 -9.43 9.57
C ARG A 85 6.46 -8.94 8.20
N HIS A 86 5.28 -9.34 7.73
CA HIS A 86 4.69 -8.81 6.48
C HIS A 86 4.35 -7.32 6.58
N ILE A 87 3.75 -6.90 7.70
CA ILE A 87 3.40 -5.50 7.96
C ILE A 87 4.65 -4.61 8.00
N LEU A 88 5.72 -5.04 8.67
CA LEU A 88 6.98 -4.30 8.73
C LEU A 88 7.63 -4.14 7.35
N ARG A 89 7.62 -5.20 6.53
CA ARG A 89 8.08 -5.12 5.13
C ARG A 89 7.27 -4.12 4.31
N LEU A 90 5.95 -4.06 4.52
CA LEU A 90 5.10 -3.06 3.88
C LEU A 90 5.49 -1.64 4.31
N LYS A 91 5.65 -1.38 5.61
CA LYS A 91 6.06 -0.06 6.14
C LYS A 91 7.38 0.42 5.53
N LEU A 92 8.41 -0.43 5.56
CA LEU A 92 9.70 -0.12 4.95
C LEU A 92 9.58 0.18 3.46
N LYS A 93 8.78 -0.62 2.73
CA LYS A 93 8.53 -0.37 1.31
C LYS A 93 7.81 0.96 1.09
N THR A 94 6.84 1.32 1.93
CA THR A 94 6.14 2.60 1.84
C THR A 94 7.08 3.77 2.11
N GLU A 95 7.91 3.69 3.16
CA GLU A 95 8.89 4.73 3.53
C GLU A 95 9.99 4.93 2.47
N LEU A 96 10.61 3.83 2.00
CA LEU A 96 11.62 3.89 0.93
C LEU A 96 11.04 4.49 -0.35
N SER A 97 9.79 4.13 -0.64
CA SER A 97 9.05 4.70 -1.74
C SER A 97 8.88 6.19 -1.47
N GLU A 98 8.29 6.63 -0.35
CA GLU A 98 8.12 8.06 -0.02
C GLU A 98 9.42 8.87 -0.17
N LEU A 99 10.51 8.40 0.41
CA LEU A 99 11.84 9.00 0.30
C LEU A 99 12.26 9.21 -1.17
N SER A 100 12.15 8.16 -2.00
CA SER A 100 12.44 8.26 -3.44
C SER A 100 11.57 9.30 -4.17
N THR A 101 10.37 9.62 -3.69
CA THR A 101 9.53 10.67 -4.32
C THR A 101 9.96 12.05 -3.87
N LEU A 102 10.32 12.20 -2.60
CA LEU A 102 10.87 13.43 -2.09
C LEU A 102 12.17 13.77 -2.82
N ASP A 103 13.08 12.82 -3.00
CA ASP A 103 14.32 13.02 -3.76
C ASP A 103 14.05 13.48 -5.19
N LYS A 104 13.11 12.82 -5.89
CA LYS A 104 12.69 13.22 -7.24
C LYS A 104 12.07 14.62 -7.24
N ALA A 105 11.27 14.97 -6.23
CA ALA A 105 10.65 16.29 -6.14
C ALA A 105 11.70 17.39 -5.90
N LEU A 106 12.67 17.14 -5.02
CA LEU A 106 13.80 18.04 -4.76
C LEU A 106 14.66 18.24 -6.02
N ALA A 107 15.01 17.17 -6.74
CA ALA A 107 15.79 17.25 -7.97
C ALA A 107 15.09 18.02 -9.11
N ASN A 108 13.76 18.10 -9.08
CA ASN A 108 12.94 18.81 -10.05
C ASN A 108 12.59 20.25 -9.63
N ASN A 109 12.98 20.70 -8.43
CA ASN A 109 12.71 22.05 -7.96
C ASN A 109 13.84 23.01 -8.40
N PRO A 110 13.56 24.03 -9.25
CA PRO A 110 14.59 24.92 -9.80
C PRO A 110 15.28 25.82 -8.75
N ASP A 111 14.67 26.05 -7.59
CA ASP A 111 15.25 26.90 -6.54
C ASP A 111 16.55 26.34 -5.93
N PHE A 112 16.76 25.03 -6.00
CA PHE A 112 18.01 24.38 -5.52
C PHE A 112 19.10 24.26 -6.58
N LYS A 113 18.83 24.64 -7.84
CA LYS A 113 19.82 24.55 -8.93
C LYS A 113 20.67 25.81 -9.10
N ASN A 114 20.36 26.90 -8.39
CA ASN A 114 21.03 28.20 -8.51
C ASN A 114 21.63 28.71 -7.18
N SER A 115 21.93 27.84 -6.21
CA SER A 115 22.68 28.19 -5.00
C SER A 115 24.04 27.50 -4.96
#